data_AF-A0AAD7NNA5-F1
#
_entry.id   AF-A0AAD7NNA5-F1
#
_cell.length_a   1.000
_cell.length_b   1.000
_cell.length_c   1.000
_cell.angle_alpha   90.00
_cell.angle_beta   90.00
_cell.angle_gamma   90.00
#
_symmetry.space_group_name_H-M   'P 1'
#
loop_
_entity.id
_entity.type
_entity.pdbx_description
1 polymer ?
#
loop_
_entity_poly.entity_id
_entity_poly.type
_entity_poly.pdbx_seq_one_letter_code
_entity_poly.pdbx_strand_id
1 'polypeptide(L)'
;MDLISSLIPLPIRRGVASTLDFLGLTPRESDSQEDNTADVITVRDILLHFFSQELVYIILDLADYWAQVKSTRAQLLQVAARKPGTMVSLCYLVTPPILDRYRHKSETIRLKVARVEFTTVDQGWASDWRVADTWDGYIWFETAIMRSNQAPDHALPDAWLWLARAIDAPVKMDVAHGYDEFLEVKDTAHDSRWTVQQSFRPSGEYRRRAVAWDANDTATPRAEWELPGEGAGDGVGFIARLRPGDRIGIFASAKYPGYANFVKSVEVSVYYRLA
;
A
#
# COMPACT_ATOMS: atom_id res chain seq x y z
N MET A 1 -23.09 1.73 60.83
CA MET A 1 -23.53 2.59 59.71
C MET A 1 -22.77 3.89 59.83
N ASP A 2 -22.48 4.50 58.68
CA ASP A 2 -21.82 5.79 58.46
C ASP A 2 -20.29 5.80 58.31
N LEU A 3 -19.94 5.88 57.01
CA LEU A 3 -18.70 6.31 56.39
C LEU A 3 -18.49 7.82 56.62
N ILE A 4 -17.38 8.25 57.23
CA ILE A 4 -16.83 9.60 57.03
C ILE A 4 -15.29 9.60 57.10
N SER A 5 -14.69 10.20 56.07
CA SER A 5 -13.36 10.83 55.96
C SER A 5 -12.09 10.04 56.30
N SER A 6 -11.37 9.65 55.25
CA SER A 6 -9.99 10.11 55.13
C SER A 6 -9.67 10.48 53.68
N LEU A 7 -9.43 11.78 53.47
CA LEU A 7 -8.87 12.37 52.27
C LEU A 7 -7.38 11.99 52.20
N ILE A 8 -6.97 11.26 51.16
CA ILE A 8 -5.57 11.16 50.74
C ILE A 8 -5.51 11.65 49.29
N PRO A 9 -4.68 12.67 48.97
CA PRO A 9 -4.62 13.24 47.63
C PRO A 9 -3.93 12.27 46.66
N LEU A 10 -4.51 12.16 45.47
CA LEU A 10 -3.93 11.45 44.33
C LEU A 10 -2.56 12.07 43.98
N PRO A 11 -1.49 11.27 43.82
CA PRO A 11 -0.25 11.79 43.27
C PRO A 11 -0.47 12.10 41.79
N ILE A 12 -0.25 13.37 41.46
CA ILE A 12 -0.07 13.92 40.12
C ILE A 12 0.91 13.01 39.37
N ARG A 13 0.43 12.33 38.32
CA ARG A 13 1.24 11.57 37.37
C ARG A 13 2.21 12.55 36.69
N ARG A 14 3.42 12.70 37.24
CA ARG A 14 4.57 13.22 36.51
C ARG A 14 4.90 12.24 35.39
N GLY A 15 5.12 12.80 34.20
CA GLY A 15 5.34 12.08 32.97
C GLY A 15 6.44 11.02 33.13
N VAL A 16 6.08 9.79 32.80
CA VAL A 16 7.06 8.74 32.53
C VAL A 16 7.51 9.01 31.10
N ALA A 17 8.66 9.66 30.95
CA ALA A 17 9.43 9.60 29.71
C ALA A 17 9.65 8.11 29.41
N SER A 18 9.11 7.64 28.29
CA SER A 18 9.15 6.25 27.93
C SER A 18 10.60 5.87 27.63
N THR A 19 10.97 4.67 28.03
CA THR A 19 12.29 4.05 27.87
C THR A 19 12.66 3.74 26.41
N LEU A 20 12.07 4.46 25.45
CA LEU A 20 12.28 4.36 24.00
C LEU A 20 13.33 5.33 23.45
N ASP A 21 13.85 6.24 24.28
CA ASP A 21 14.85 7.24 23.85
C ASP A 21 16.28 6.67 23.70
N PHE A 22 16.51 5.38 24.01
CA PHE A 22 17.86 4.79 24.07
C PHE A 22 18.34 4.11 22.77
N LEU A 23 17.57 4.14 21.67
CA LEU A 23 17.97 3.54 20.38
C LEU A 23 18.17 4.54 19.24
N GLY A 24 18.08 5.86 19.49
CA GLY A 24 18.32 6.85 18.42
C GLY A 24 17.33 6.75 17.24
N LEU A 25 16.19 6.08 17.43
CA LEU A 25 15.08 6.08 16.50
C LEU A 25 14.15 7.22 16.89
N THR A 26 14.52 8.45 16.52
CA THR A 26 13.52 9.52 16.44
C THR A 26 12.41 9.03 15.51
N PRO A 27 11.12 9.07 15.90
CA PRO A 27 10.03 8.85 14.96
C PRO A 27 10.16 9.89 13.85
N ARG A 28 10.63 9.47 12.67
CA ARG A 28 10.79 10.37 11.54
C ARG A 28 9.40 10.57 10.92
N GLU A 29 9.03 11.82 10.64
CA GLU A 29 7.75 12.31 10.10
C GLU A 29 7.37 11.75 8.70
N SER A 30 7.83 10.57 8.30
CA SER A 30 7.80 10.12 6.90
C SER A 30 6.50 9.45 6.44
N ASP A 31 5.68 9.00 7.40
CA ASP A 31 4.50 8.20 7.11
C ASP A 31 3.24 9.02 7.41
N SER A 32 2.46 9.32 6.36
CA SER A 32 1.21 10.05 6.49
C SER A 32 0.04 9.21 6.01
N GLN A 33 -1.07 9.31 6.73
CA GLN A 33 -2.33 8.70 6.37
C GLN A 33 -3.40 9.78 6.33
N GLU A 34 -4.08 9.89 5.19
CA GLU A 34 -5.20 10.82 5.00
C GLU A 34 -6.45 10.00 4.66
N ASP A 35 -7.58 10.38 5.25
CA ASP A 35 -8.88 9.71 5.09
C ASP A 35 -9.96 10.78 5.07
N ASN A 36 -10.59 11.01 3.92
CA ASN A 36 -11.65 12.00 3.74
C ASN A 36 -13.07 11.39 3.87
N THR A 37 -13.19 10.14 4.32
CA THR A 37 -14.47 9.42 4.26
C THR A 37 -15.55 10.07 5.12
N ALA A 38 -15.17 10.65 6.26
CA ALA A 38 -16.11 11.36 7.14
C ALA A 38 -16.71 12.60 6.44
N ASP A 39 -15.92 13.29 5.62
CA ASP A 39 -16.37 14.47 4.88
C ASP A 39 -17.35 14.04 3.78
N VAL A 40 -17.05 12.96 3.07
CA VAL A 40 -17.93 12.39 2.04
C VAL A 40 -19.27 11.93 2.65
N ILE A 41 -19.25 11.28 3.81
CA ILE A 41 -20.47 10.92 4.56
C ILE A 41 -21.25 12.18 4.93
N THR A 42 -20.58 13.21 5.45
CA THR A 42 -21.24 14.45 5.88
C THR A 42 -21.92 15.14 4.69
N VAL A 43 -21.24 15.25 3.55
CA VAL A 43 -21.81 15.83 2.33
C VAL A 43 -22.98 15.00 1.81
N ARG A 44 -22.85 13.66 1.78
CA ARG A 44 -23.93 12.77 1.39
C ARG A 44 -25.16 12.97 2.28
N ASP A 45 -24.96 12.97 3.60
CA ASP A 45 -26.05 13.09 4.56
C ASP A 45 -26.74 14.46 4.43
N ILE A 46 -26.00 15.53 4.18
CA ILE A 46 -26.59 16.86 3.86
C ILE A 46 -27.42 16.79 2.58
N LEU A 47 -26.89 16.21 1.50
CA LEU A 47 -27.61 16.11 0.22
C LEU A 47 -28.88 15.25 0.32
N LEU A 48 -28.87 14.20 1.15
CA LEU A 48 -30.03 13.34 1.41
C LEU A 48 -31.20 14.06 2.09
N HIS A 49 -30.97 15.24 2.69
CA HIS A 49 -32.06 16.08 3.19
C HIS A 49 -32.85 16.75 2.06
N PHE A 50 -32.26 16.89 0.86
CA PHE A 50 -32.83 17.65 -0.25
C PHE A 50 -33.20 16.78 -1.45
N PHE A 51 -32.50 15.67 -1.64
CA PHE A 51 -32.63 14.81 -2.82
C PHE A 51 -32.86 13.35 -2.45
N SER A 52 -33.43 12.58 -3.37
CA SER A 52 -33.50 11.12 -3.24
C SER A 52 -32.09 10.51 -3.32
N GLN A 53 -31.94 9.34 -2.69
CA GLN A 53 -30.66 8.62 -2.63
C GLN A 53 -29.99 8.45 -4.01
N GLU A 54 -30.76 8.07 -5.03
CA GLU A 54 -30.24 7.91 -6.40
C GLU A 54 -29.66 9.21 -6.97
N LEU A 55 -30.34 10.35 -6.75
CA LEU A 55 -29.85 11.65 -7.21
C LEU A 55 -28.59 12.08 -6.46
N VAL A 56 -28.53 11.84 -5.15
CA VAL A 56 -27.32 12.12 -4.35
C VAL A 56 -26.13 11.34 -4.90
N TYR A 57 -26.30 10.05 -5.20
CA TYR A 57 -25.22 9.24 -5.76
C TYR A 57 -24.81 9.69 -7.15
N ILE A 58 -25.75 10.10 -8.01
CA ILE A 58 -25.41 10.69 -9.31
C ILE A 58 -24.63 12.00 -9.14
N ILE A 59 -25.04 12.88 -8.23
CA ILE A 59 -24.34 14.14 -7.95
C ILE A 59 -22.91 13.88 -7.48
N LEU A 60 -22.73 12.96 -6.52
CA LEU A 60 -21.42 12.62 -5.99
C LEU A 60 -20.51 11.97 -7.04
N ASP A 61 -21.05 11.10 -7.89
CA ASP A 61 -20.30 10.44 -8.96
C ASP A 61 -19.94 11.44 -10.07
N LEU A 62 -20.83 12.37 -10.43
CA LEU A 62 -20.55 13.44 -11.41
C LEU A 62 -19.56 14.49 -10.90
N ALA A 63 -19.46 14.66 -9.58
CA ALA A 63 -18.51 15.56 -8.95
C ALA A 63 -17.15 14.91 -8.67
N ASP A 64 -16.96 13.63 -9.02
CA ASP A 64 -15.82 12.80 -8.61
C ASP A 64 -15.54 12.89 -7.09
N TYR A 65 -16.60 13.10 -6.29
CA TYR A 65 -16.49 13.31 -4.85
C TYR A 65 -16.55 11.96 -4.12
N TRP A 66 -15.47 11.20 -4.25
CA TRP A 66 -15.34 9.87 -3.67
C TRP A 66 -14.55 9.87 -2.37
N ALA A 67 -14.80 8.86 -1.54
CA ALA A 67 -13.99 8.62 -0.36
C ALA A 67 -12.61 8.08 -0.80
N GLN A 68 -11.58 8.57 -0.14
CA GLN A 68 -10.18 8.34 -0.42
C GLN A 68 -9.47 8.01 0.87
N VAL A 69 -8.74 6.89 0.86
CA VAL A 69 -7.73 6.57 1.86
C VAL A 69 -6.38 6.65 1.18
N LYS A 70 -5.52 7.52 1.68
CA LYS A 70 -4.17 7.75 1.19
C LYS A 70 -3.17 7.31 2.24
N SER A 71 -2.11 6.65 1.81
CA SER A 71 -1.01 6.20 2.66
C SER A 71 0.30 6.49 1.96
N THR A 72 1.17 7.24 2.62
CA THR A 72 2.44 7.68 2.06
C THR A 72 3.57 7.24 2.96
N ARG A 73 4.67 6.78 2.38
CA ARG A 73 5.97 6.64 3.04
C ARG A 73 7.02 7.36 2.22
N ALA A 74 7.74 8.29 2.86
CA ALA A 74 8.82 9.06 2.24
C ALA A 74 10.17 8.73 2.89
N GLN A 75 10.66 7.51 2.64
CA GLN A 75 11.94 7.03 3.13
C GLN A 75 12.89 6.69 1.97
N LEU A 76 14.06 7.33 1.93
CA LEU A 76 15.09 7.00 0.95
C LEU A 76 15.66 5.60 1.24
N LEU A 77 15.57 4.71 0.24
CA LEU A 77 16.03 3.34 0.36
C LEU A 77 16.64 2.84 -0.95
N GLN A 78 17.67 2.00 -0.82
CA GLN A 78 18.27 1.26 -1.93
C GLN A 78 17.99 -0.24 -1.77
N VAL A 79 17.34 -0.84 -2.77
CA VAL A 79 17.13 -2.28 -2.86
C VAL A 79 18.06 -2.84 -3.91
N ALA A 80 19.07 -3.62 -3.51
CA ALA A 80 20.05 -4.17 -4.42
C ALA A 80 20.40 -5.61 -4.08
N ALA A 81 20.49 -6.46 -5.11
CA ALA A 81 21.03 -7.80 -4.96
C ALA A 81 22.55 -7.72 -4.80
N ARG A 82 23.12 -8.47 -3.85
CA ARG A 82 24.57 -8.47 -3.57
C ARG A 82 25.31 -9.68 -4.13
N LYS A 83 24.59 -10.78 -4.41
CA LYS A 83 25.18 -12.06 -4.85
C LYS A 83 24.70 -12.43 -6.25
N PRO A 84 25.57 -13.01 -7.11
CA PRO A 84 25.15 -13.52 -8.41
C PRO A 84 23.99 -14.50 -8.29
N GLY A 85 23.04 -14.44 -9.23
CA GLY A 85 21.85 -15.30 -9.23
C GLY A 85 20.84 -15.02 -8.12
N THR A 86 20.99 -13.93 -7.34
CA THR A 86 20.01 -13.54 -6.32
C THR A 86 19.08 -12.43 -6.80
N MET A 87 17.84 -12.51 -6.31
CA MET A 87 16.82 -11.47 -6.39
C MET A 87 16.55 -11.00 -4.97
N VAL A 88 16.36 -9.71 -4.80
CA VAL A 88 15.93 -9.12 -3.52
C VAL A 88 14.63 -8.40 -3.75
N SER A 89 13.65 -8.69 -2.90
CA SER A 89 12.39 -7.95 -2.80
C SER A 89 12.27 -7.39 -1.39
N LEU A 90 11.63 -6.23 -1.27
CA LEU A 90 11.45 -5.52 -0.01
C LEU A 90 10.06 -4.89 0.03
N CYS A 91 9.28 -5.16 1.07
CA CYS A 91 8.07 -4.36 1.36
C CYS A 91 8.55 -2.97 1.69
N TYR A 92 8.16 -2.02 0.85
CA TYR A 92 8.43 -0.63 1.12
C TYR A 92 7.31 -0.01 1.95
N LEU A 93 6.05 -0.24 1.60
CA LEU A 93 4.88 0.36 2.24
C LEU A 93 3.78 -0.71 2.40
N VAL A 94 3.08 -0.70 3.54
CA VAL A 94 1.84 -1.46 3.74
C VAL A 94 0.76 -0.50 4.18
N THR A 95 -0.39 -0.51 3.50
CA THR A 95 -1.50 0.35 3.88
C THR A 95 -2.15 -0.11 5.20
N PRO A 96 -2.86 0.79 5.91
CA PRO A 96 -3.89 0.37 6.87
C PRO A 96 -4.92 -0.56 6.20
N PRO A 97 -5.74 -1.28 6.98
CA PRO A 97 -6.85 -2.03 6.44
C PRO A 97 -7.78 -1.09 5.67
N ILE A 98 -7.95 -1.40 4.39
CA ILE A 98 -8.81 -0.68 3.47
C ILE A 98 -10.24 -0.96 3.91
N LEU A 99 -10.99 0.10 4.23
CA LEU A 99 -12.42 0.00 4.56
C LEU A 99 -12.68 -0.88 5.79
N ASP A 100 -12.03 -0.57 6.91
CA ASP A 100 -12.25 -1.33 8.14
C ASP A 100 -13.74 -1.32 8.52
N ARG A 101 -14.33 -2.52 8.63
CA ARG A 101 -15.77 -2.75 8.89
C ARG A 101 -16.25 -2.07 10.16
N TYR A 102 -15.34 -1.73 11.06
CA TYR A 102 -15.64 -1.06 12.32
C TYR A 102 -15.85 0.45 12.19
N ARG A 103 -15.32 1.12 11.14
CA ARG A 103 -15.53 2.57 10.94
C ARG A 103 -16.85 2.90 10.26
N HIS A 104 -17.35 2.03 9.39
CA HIS A 104 -18.54 2.29 8.58
C HIS A 104 -19.62 1.26 8.89
N LYS A 105 -20.42 1.52 9.93
CA LYS A 105 -21.54 0.64 10.30
C LYS A 105 -22.49 0.48 9.11
N SER A 106 -22.64 -0.74 8.60
CA SER A 106 -23.71 -1.17 7.68
C SER A 106 -23.69 -0.66 6.23
N GLU A 107 -22.74 0.17 5.80
CA GLU A 107 -22.73 0.70 4.43
C GLU A 107 -22.07 -0.25 3.43
N THR A 108 -22.64 -0.36 2.22
CA THR A 108 -22.06 -1.20 1.19
C THR A 108 -20.98 -0.39 0.46
N ILE A 109 -19.72 -0.79 0.60
CA ILE A 109 -18.63 -0.05 -0.03
C ILE A 109 -18.28 -0.70 -1.36
N ARG A 110 -18.12 0.10 -2.42
CA ARG A 110 -17.65 -0.40 -3.71
C ARG A 110 -16.40 0.36 -4.12
N LEU A 111 -15.29 -0.38 -4.25
CA LEU A 111 -14.04 0.18 -4.77
C LEU A 111 -14.24 0.67 -6.22
N LYS A 112 -13.57 1.78 -6.53
CA LYS A 112 -13.57 2.40 -7.85
C LYS A 112 -12.17 2.35 -8.45
N VAL A 113 -11.20 2.93 -7.77
CA VAL A 113 -9.84 3.10 -8.28
C VAL A 113 -8.83 2.81 -7.18
N ALA A 114 -7.76 2.10 -7.51
CA ALA A 114 -6.54 2.13 -6.72
C ALA A 114 -5.44 2.79 -7.55
N ARG A 115 -4.82 3.81 -6.98
CA ARG A 115 -3.74 4.57 -7.59
C ARG A 115 -2.49 4.45 -6.73
N VAL A 116 -1.40 4.01 -7.32
CA VAL A 116 -0.09 3.94 -6.69
C VAL A 116 0.78 4.99 -7.36
N GLU A 117 1.27 5.95 -6.58
CA GLU A 117 2.29 6.89 -7.01
C GLU A 117 3.60 6.57 -6.33
N PHE A 118 4.70 6.71 -7.04
CA PHE A 118 6.02 6.51 -6.46
C PHE A 118 7.03 7.46 -7.10
N THR A 119 8.02 7.84 -6.31
CA THR A 119 9.15 8.63 -6.76
C THR A 119 10.41 7.80 -6.62
N THR A 120 11.02 7.47 -7.73
CA THR A 120 12.14 6.53 -7.82
C THR A 120 13.20 7.08 -8.75
N VAL A 121 14.44 6.62 -8.58
CA VAL A 121 15.51 6.87 -9.53
C VAL A 121 16.03 5.53 -10.02
N ASP A 122 16.19 5.42 -11.34
CA ASP A 122 16.83 4.27 -11.94
C ASP A 122 18.34 4.41 -11.73
N GLN A 123 19.09 3.32 -11.63
CA GLN A 123 20.50 3.40 -11.22
C GLN A 123 21.49 4.06 -12.20
N GLY A 124 21.00 4.60 -13.32
CA GLY A 124 21.82 5.36 -14.27
C GLY A 124 22.71 4.57 -15.21
N TRP A 125 22.82 3.24 -15.08
CA TRP A 125 23.44 2.35 -16.08
C TRP A 125 22.76 0.97 -16.19
N ALA A 126 22.93 0.30 -17.33
CA ALA A 126 22.57 -1.10 -17.57
C ALA A 126 23.75 -1.81 -18.27
N SER A 127 24.12 -2.99 -17.80
CA SER A 127 25.20 -3.77 -18.43
C SER A 127 24.72 -4.55 -19.65
N ASP A 128 23.43 -4.86 -19.72
CA ASP A 128 22.83 -5.58 -20.83
C ASP A 128 22.16 -4.58 -21.79
N TRP A 129 22.77 -4.42 -22.97
CA TRP A 129 22.29 -3.53 -24.02
C TRP A 129 20.94 -3.96 -24.60
N ARG A 130 20.52 -5.21 -24.42
CA ARG A 130 19.22 -5.72 -24.90
C ARG A 130 18.05 -5.20 -24.08
N VAL A 131 18.30 -4.83 -22.83
CA VAL A 131 17.29 -4.26 -21.92
C VAL A 131 17.49 -2.77 -21.67
N ALA A 132 18.59 -2.20 -22.17
CA ALA A 132 18.93 -0.80 -21.95
C ALA A 132 17.85 0.16 -22.49
N ASP A 133 17.16 -0.21 -23.57
CA ASP A 133 16.10 0.57 -24.21
C ASP A 133 14.71 -0.09 -24.14
N THR A 134 14.52 -1.07 -23.25
CA THR A 134 13.24 -1.75 -23.07
C THR A 134 12.70 -1.54 -21.67
N TRP A 135 11.44 -1.93 -21.47
CA TRP A 135 10.77 -1.97 -20.18
C TRP A 135 11.07 -3.26 -19.40
N ASP A 136 11.84 -4.19 -19.96
CA ASP A 136 12.22 -5.47 -19.33
C ASP A 136 13.44 -5.33 -18.40
N GLY A 137 13.41 -4.28 -17.57
CA GLY A 137 14.50 -3.95 -16.66
C GLY A 137 14.61 -4.92 -15.48
N TYR A 138 15.79 -4.98 -14.88
CA TYR A 138 16.05 -5.83 -13.71
C TYR A 138 15.66 -5.21 -12.36
N ILE A 139 14.95 -4.08 -12.39
CA ILE A 139 14.36 -3.45 -11.22
C ILE A 139 12.89 -3.15 -11.52
N TRP A 140 12.02 -3.44 -10.56
CA TRP A 140 10.58 -3.27 -10.74
C TRP A 140 9.87 -3.08 -9.38
N PHE A 141 8.60 -2.71 -9.48
CA PHE A 141 7.67 -2.56 -8.39
C PHE A 141 6.51 -3.53 -8.55
N GLU A 142 6.09 -4.11 -7.44
CA GLU A 142 4.94 -5.00 -7.37
C GLU A 142 4.01 -4.55 -6.25
N THR A 143 2.77 -5.01 -6.33
CA THR A 143 1.78 -4.87 -5.27
C THR A 143 1.22 -6.23 -4.90
N ALA A 144 0.85 -6.41 -3.65
CA ALA A 144 0.12 -7.59 -3.19
C ALA A 144 -1.05 -7.17 -2.30
N ILE A 145 -2.12 -7.97 -2.36
CA ILE A 145 -3.23 -7.84 -1.43
C ILE A 145 -2.91 -8.71 -0.22
N MET A 146 -2.80 -8.09 0.96
CA MET A 146 -2.53 -8.73 2.23
C MET A 146 -3.84 -8.99 2.96
N ARG A 147 -4.17 -10.27 3.22
CA ARG A 147 -5.43 -10.67 3.86
C ARG A 147 -5.19 -11.53 5.08
N SER A 148 -5.66 -11.01 6.23
CA SER A 148 -5.62 -11.64 7.54
C SER A 148 -6.14 -13.09 7.57
N ASN A 149 -7.27 -13.32 6.90
CA ASN A 149 -8.05 -14.55 7.06
C ASN A 149 -7.66 -15.66 6.08
N GLN A 150 -6.51 -15.55 5.41
CA GLN A 150 -5.97 -16.62 4.56
C GLN A 150 -5.02 -17.57 5.31
N ALA A 151 -4.57 -17.15 6.49
CA ALA A 151 -3.69 -17.95 7.31
C ALA A 151 -4.50 -19.14 7.89
N PRO A 152 -4.08 -20.42 7.70
CA PRO A 152 -4.72 -21.55 8.37
C PRO A 152 -4.73 -21.35 9.89
N ASP A 153 -5.64 -21.98 10.65
CA ASP A 153 -5.74 -21.85 12.12
C ASP A 153 -4.43 -22.16 12.89
N HIS A 154 -3.43 -22.72 12.21
CA HIS A 154 -2.09 -23.03 12.71
C HIS A 154 -0.99 -22.10 12.19
N ALA A 155 -1.34 -21.09 11.37
CA ALA A 155 -0.39 -20.11 10.86
C ALA A 155 0.09 -19.21 12.00
N LEU A 156 1.41 -19.26 12.17
CA LEU A 156 2.15 -18.85 13.34
C LEU A 156 1.95 -17.36 13.69
N PRO A 157 2.24 -16.96 14.95
CA PRO A 157 2.45 -15.56 15.32
C PRO A 157 3.47 -14.82 14.43
N ASP A 158 4.33 -15.55 13.70
CA ASP A 158 5.39 -14.99 12.86
C ASP A 158 4.89 -14.33 11.56
N ALA A 159 3.83 -14.87 10.94
CA ALA A 159 3.22 -14.24 9.75
C ALA A 159 2.65 -12.85 10.10
N TRP A 160 2.05 -12.75 11.27
CA TRP A 160 1.56 -11.50 11.83
C TRP A 160 2.68 -10.54 12.22
N LEU A 161 3.79 -11.08 12.71
CA LEU A 161 4.93 -10.30 13.18
C LEU A 161 5.65 -9.58 12.03
N TRP A 162 5.85 -10.22 10.87
CA TRP A 162 6.48 -9.53 9.74
C TRP A 162 5.56 -8.46 9.17
N LEU A 163 4.25 -8.70 9.08
CA LEU A 163 3.29 -7.71 8.60
C LEU A 163 3.25 -6.49 9.55
N ALA A 164 3.25 -6.72 10.86
CA ALA A 164 3.36 -5.65 11.85
C ALA A 164 4.65 -4.83 11.66
N ARG A 165 5.79 -5.50 11.43
CA ARG A 165 7.05 -4.81 11.13
C ARG A 165 6.98 -4.03 9.82
N ALA A 166 6.35 -4.58 8.78
CA ALA A 166 6.22 -3.96 7.47
C ALA A 166 5.34 -2.71 7.47
N ILE A 167 4.35 -2.67 8.37
CA ILE A 167 3.54 -1.48 8.66
C ILE A 167 4.42 -0.37 9.22
N ASP A 168 5.34 -0.67 10.13
CA ASP A 168 6.15 0.37 10.80
C ASP A 168 7.42 0.75 10.01
N ALA A 169 7.99 -0.17 9.24
CA ALA A 169 9.26 0.04 8.55
C ALA A 169 9.38 -0.84 7.30
N PRO A 170 10.26 -0.49 6.34
CA PRO A 170 10.50 -1.36 5.20
C PRO A 170 11.13 -2.69 5.62
N VAL A 171 10.59 -3.80 5.14
CA VAL A 171 11.01 -5.16 5.50
C VAL A 171 11.51 -5.89 4.27
N LYS A 172 12.73 -6.45 4.38
CA LYS A 172 13.28 -7.31 3.34
C LYS A 172 12.52 -8.65 3.32
N MET A 173 12.12 -9.07 2.13
CA MET A 173 11.43 -10.33 1.91
C MET A 173 12.45 -11.44 1.75
N ASP A 174 12.67 -12.20 2.81
CA ASP A 174 13.27 -13.53 2.71
C ASP A 174 12.69 -14.48 3.77
N VAL A 175 12.80 -15.78 3.50
CA VAL A 175 12.30 -16.86 4.37
C VAL A 175 12.97 -16.83 5.76
N ALA A 176 14.21 -16.35 5.86
CA ALA A 176 14.91 -16.21 7.13
C ALA A 176 14.36 -15.07 8.01
N HIS A 177 13.64 -14.10 7.43
CA HIS A 177 12.93 -13.05 8.16
C HIS A 177 11.48 -13.43 8.50
N GLY A 178 11.08 -14.69 8.28
CA GLY A 178 9.74 -15.19 8.57
C GLY A 178 8.68 -14.66 7.59
N TYR A 179 9.09 -14.23 6.40
CA TYR A 179 8.15 -13.88 5.34
C TYR A 179 7.35 -15.12 4.95
N ASP A 180 6.04 -14.95 4.95
CA ASP A 180 5.10 -15.99 4.61
C ASP A 180 4.10 -15.47 3.56
N GLU A 181 4.19 -16.04 2.36
CA GLU A 181 3.30 -15.76 1.23
C GLU A 181 1.83 -16.11 1.52
N PHE A 182 1.52 -16.86 2.60
CA PHE A 182 0.14 -17.20 2.94
C PHE A 182 -0.75 -15.99 3.23
N LEU A 183 -0.18 -14.83 3.56
CA LEU A 183 -0.95 -13.58 3.72
C LEU A 183 -1.27 -12.92 2.38
N GLU A 184 -0.61 -13.28 1.28
CA GLU A 184 -0.87 -12.72 -0.04
C GLU A 184 -2.03 -13.42 -0.74
N VAL A 185 -2.96 -12.63 -1.28
CA VAL A 185 -4.07 -13.17 -2.06
C VAL A 185 -3.55 -13.68 -3.40
N LYS A 186 -3.56 -15.00 -3.56
CA LYS A 186 -3.18 -15.65 -4.81
C LYS A 186 -4.14 -15.34 -5.96
N ASP A 187 -3.57 -15.10 -7.13
CA ASP A 187 -4.27 -15.02 -8.40
C ASP A 187 -3.71 -16.09 -9.33
N THR A 188 -4.60 -16.87 -9.95
CA THR A 188 -4.23 -17.87 -10.96
C THR A 188 -3.44 -17.28 -12.13
N ALA A 189 -3.58 -15.98 -12.41
CA ALA A 189 -2.84 -15.30 -13.46
C ALA A 189 -1.48 -14.70 -12.98
N HIS A 190 -1.30 -14.42 -11.68
CA HIS A 190 -0.20 -13.59 -11.18
C HIS A 190 0.56 -14.19 -9.97
N ASP A 191 0.30 -15.46 -9.61
CA ASP A 191 0.82 -16.23 -8.47
C ASP A 191 0.44 -15.63 -7.08
N SER A 192 0.73 -14.34 -6.84
CA SER A 192 0.25 -13.54 -5.70
C SER A 192 0.45 -12.02 -5.81
N ARG A 193 1.19 -11.54 -6.83
CA ARG A 193 1.61 -10.13 -6.93
C ARG A 193 1.36 -9.56 -8.31
N TRP A 194 0.86 -8.34 -8.35
CA TRP A 194 0.65 -7.60 -9.59
C TRP A 194 1.84 -6.67 -9.84
N THR A 195 2.36 -6.68 -11.06
CA THR A 195 3.36 -5.70 -11.49
C THR A 195 2.73 -4.32 -11.41
N VAL A 196 3.37 -3.40 -10.69
CA VAL A 196 3.01 -1.98 -10.69
C VAL A 196 3.73 -1.31 -11.84
N GLN A 197 5.06 -1.44 -11.87
CA GLN A 197 5.91 -0.70 -12.78
C GLN A 197 7.25 -1.40 -12.97
N GLN A 198 7.70 -1.54 -14.21
CA GLN A 198 9.08 -1.88 -14.53
C GLN A 198 9.89 -0.61 -14.82
N SER A 199 11.18 -0.59 -14.49
CA SER A 199 12.04 0.53 -14.87
C SER A 199 12.24 0.62 -16.38
N PHE A 200 12.45 1.84 -16.87
CA PHE A 200 12.91 2.10 -18.22
C PHE A 200 14.06 3.04 -18.19
N ARG A 201 15.06 2.71 -19.02
CA ARG A 201 16.28 3.43 -19.28
C ARG A 201 16.96 3.99 -18.02
N PRO A 202 18.17 3.52 -17.71
CA PRO A 202 18.89 4.04 -16.57
C PRO A 202 19.02 5.58 -16.65
N SER A 203 18.43 6.28 -15.68
CA SER A 203 18.48 7.74 -15.57
C SER A 203 18.85 8.10 -14.15
N GLY A 204 19.88 8.92 -13.95
CA GLY A 204 20.31 9.35 -12.61
C GLY A 204 19.38 10.35 -11.92
N GLU A 205 18.17 10.54 -12.44
CA GLU A 205 17.21 11.54 -11.98
C GLU A 205 15.99 10.87 -11.35
N TYR A 206 15.55 11.41 -10.21
CA TYR A 206 14.29 10.99 -9.60
C TYR A 206 13.12 11.36 -10.50
N ARG A 207 12.31 10.36 -10.83
CA ARG A 207 11.07 10.53 -11.58
C ARG A 207 9.89 10.14 -10.70
N ARG A 208 8.86 10.98 -10.74
CA ARG A 208 7.54 10.64 -10.19
C ARG A 208 6.77 9.89 -11.27
N ARG A 209 6.22 8.74 -10.91
CA ARG A 209 5.34 7.95 -11.78
C ARG A 209 4.07 7.59 -11.01
N ALA A 210 2.98 7.40 -11.74
CA ALA A 210 1.69 7.04 -11.17
C ALA A 210 1.06 5.95 -12.03
N VAL A 211 0.57 4.91 -11.39
CA VAL A 211 -0.17 3.81 -12.01
C VAL A 211 -1.52 3.75 -11.33
N ALA A 212 -2.59 3.75 -12.11
CA ALA A 212 -3.95 3.67 -11.61
C ALA A 212 -4.67 2.50 -12.28
N TRP A 213 -5.42 1.75 -11.48
CA TRP A 213 -6.27 0.66 -11.93
C TRP A 213 -7.70 0.96 -11.53
N ASP A 214 -8.63 0.81 -12.47
CA ASP A 214 -10.06 1.05 -12.27
C ASP A 214 -10.83 -0.28 -12.18
N ALA A 215 -11.93 -0.29 -11.44
CA ALA A 215 -12.84 -1.43 -11.34
C ALA A 215 -13.51 -1.79 -12.69
N ASN A 216 -13.56 -0.85 -13.63
CA ASN A 216 -14.10 -1.02 -14.97
C ASN A 216 -13.03 -1.43 -16.00
N ASP A 217 -11.75 -1.47 -15.62
CA ASP A 217 -10.72 -2.02 -16.49
C ASP A 217 -11.04 -3.51 -16.74
N THR A 218 -11.34 -3.82 -17.99
CA THR A 218 -11.87 -5.12 -18.42
C THR A 218 -10.97 -6.27 -18.00
N ALA A 219 -11.61 -7.38 -17.56
CA ALA A 219 -10.96 -8.62 -17.09
C ALA A 219 -10.15 -9.38 -18.16
N THR A 220 -9.97 -8.80 -19.35
CA THR A 220 -9.08 -9.33 -20.38
C THR A 220 -7.69 -8.74 -20.17
N PRO A 221 -6.65 -9.58 -20.02
CA PRO A 221 -5.26 -9.13 -20.11
C PRO A 221 -5.12 -8.26 -21.35
N ARG A 222 -4.74 -7.00 -21.15
CA ARG A 222 -4.44 -6.11 -22.28
C ARG A 222 -3.25 -6.71 -23.01
N ALA A 223 -3.30 -6.70 -24.33
CA ALA A 223 -2.14 -7.11 -25.09
C ALA A 223 -0.96 -6.18 -24.73
N GLU A 224 0.29 -6.65 -24.81
CA GLU A 224 1.47 -5.89 -24.38
C GLU A 224 1.56 -4.48 -25.02
N TRP A 225 1.02 -4.32 -26.23
CA TRP A 225 0.94 -3.04 -26.95
C TRP A 225 -0.21 -2.11 -26.51
N GLU A 226 -1.15 -2.60 -25.70
CA GLU A 226 -2.27 -1.86 -25.08
C GLU A 226 -2.00 -1.48 -23.62
N LEU A 227 -0.92 -2.02 -23.02
CA LEU A 227 -0.42 -1.55 -21.73
C LEU A 227 -0.04 -0.08 -21.87
N PRO A 228 -0.18 0.73 -20.80
CA PRO A 228 0.40 2.07 -20.81
C PRO A 228 1.86 1.94 -21.25
N GLY A 229 2.24 2.65 -22.31
CA GLY A 229 3.51 2.49 -23.05
C GLY A 229 4.78 2.79 -22.25
N GLU A 230 4.68 2.71 -20.94
CA GLU A 230 5.67 3.03 -19.94
C GLU A 230 5.88 1.88 -18.94
N GLY A 231 5.70 0.61 -19.31
CA GLY A 231 6.00 -0.54 -18.43
C GLY A 231 5.19 -0.61 -17.14
N ALA A 232 4.01 0.02 -17.12
CA ALA A 232 3.03 -0.14 -16.05
C ALA A 232 2.33 -1.50 -16.23
N GLY A 233 2.10 -2.21 -15.11
CA GLY A 233 1.34 -3.46 -15.17
C GLY A 233 -0.15 -3.21 -15.41
N ASP A 234 -0.82 -4.20 -15.99
CA ASP A 234 -2.24 -4.13 -16.36
C ASP A 234 -3.20 -4.07 -15.16
N GLY A 235 -2.74 -4.50 -13.97
CA GLY A 235 -3.54 -4.57 -12.75
C GLY A 235 -4.78 -5.47 -12.87
N VAL A 236 -4.82 -6.37 -13.86
CA VAL A 236 -6.02 -7.13 -14.18
C VAL A 236 -6.43 -7.99 -12.99
N GLY A 237 -7.67 -7.81 -12.56
CA GLY A 237 -8.24 -8.54 -11.42
C GLY A 237 -7.73 -8.10 -10.05
N PHE A 238 -6.89 -7.06 -9.94
CA PHE A 238 -6.45 -6.51 -8.66
C PHE A 238 -7.63 -5.87 -7.91
N ILE A 239 -8.29 -4.88 -8.54
CA ILE A 239 -9.42 -4.16 -7.92
C ILE A 239 -10.59 -5.10 -7.59
N ALA A 240 -10.88 -6.05 -8.49
CA ALA A 240 -11.96 -7.02 -8.29
C ALA A 240 -11.72 -7.98 -7.11
N ARG A 241 -10.46 -8.17 -6.68
CA ARG A 241 -10.09 -9.06 -5.58
C ARG A 241 -9.97 -8.36 -4.23
N LEU A 242 -9.82 -7.04 -4.22
CA LEU A 242 -9.78 -6.24 -2.99
C LEU A 242 -11.11 -6.36 -2.23
N ARG A 243 -11.01 -6.57 -0.93
CA ARG A 243 -12.13 -6.67 0.01
C ARG A 243 -11.95 -5.72 1.19
N PRO A 244 -13.04 -5.32 1.85
CA PRO A 244 -12.96 -4.60 3.11
C PRO A 244 -12.16 -5.39 4.15
N GLY A 245 -11.18 -4.73 4.76
CA GLY A 245 -10.22 -5.29 5.72
C GLY A 245 -8.87 -5.71 5.11
N ASP A 246 -8.76 -5.78 3.78
CA ASP A 246 -7.48 -6.07 3.12
C ASP A 246 -6.51 -4.91 3.27
N ARG A 247 -5.21 -5.19 3.17
CA ARG A 247 -4.16 -4.16 3.05
C ARG A 247 -3.46 -4.31 1.70
N ILE A 248 -2.89 -3.23 1.22
CA ILE A 248 -2.05 -3.23 0.01
C ILE A 248 -0.60 -3.12 0.45
N GLY A 249 0.23 -4.09 0.06
CA GLY A 249 1.68 -4.05 0.22
C GLY A 249 2.34 -3.64 -1.09
N ILE A 250 3.25 -2.66 -1.05
CA ILE A 250 4.09 -2.28 -2.19
C ILE A 250 5.50 -2.82 -2.01
N PHE A 251 6.00 -3.47 -3.04
CA PHE A 251 7.28 -4.12 -3.06
C PHE A 251 8.21 -3.45 -4.07
N ALA A 252 9.43 -3.20 -3.64
CA ALA A 252 10.53 -2.81 -4.51
C ALA A 252 11.45 -4.01 -4.69
N SER A 253 11.74 -4.35 -5.94
CA SER A 253 12.54 -5.52 -6.30
C SER A 253 13.72 -5.15 -7.18
N ALA A 254 14.81 -5.90 -7.04
CA ALA A 254 16.01 -5.80 -7.88
C ALA A 254 16.65 -7.18 -8.09
N LYS A 255 17.10 -7.44 -9.33
CA LYS A 255 17.70 -8.70 -9.75
C LYS A 255 19.11 -8.50 -10.24
N TYR A 256 20.01 -9.41 -9.84
CA TYR A 256 21.44 -9.43 -10.16
C TYR A 256 22.31 -8.37 -9.44
N PRO A 257 23.57 -8.72 -9.11
CA PRO A 257 24.54 -7.78 -8.57
C PRO A 257 24.74 -6.57 -9.47
N GLY A 258 24.85 -5.40 -8.85
CA GLY A 258 25.01 -4.14 -9.55
C GLY A 258 23.69 -3.49 -9.97
N TYR A 259 22.57 -4.21 -9.92
CA TYR A 259 21.24 -3.62 -10.08
C TYR A 259 20.66 -3.16 -8.73
N ALA A 260 20.19 -1.93 -8.69
CA ALA A 260 19.71 -1.24 -7.50
C ALA A 260 18.46 -0.40 -7.82
N ASN A 261 17.39 -0.67 -7.10
CA ASN A 261 16.18 0.14 -7.11
C ASN A 261 16.27 1.19 -6.00
N PHE A 262 16.28 2.46 -6.37
CA PHE A 262 16.35 3.57 -5.42
C PHE A 262 14.97 4.20 -5.26
N VAL A 263 14.38 4.01 -4.08
CA VAL A 263 13.04 4.49 -3.75
C VAL A 263 13.17 5.72 -2.87
N LYS A 264 12.49 6.82 -3.23
CA LYS A 264 12.42 8.03 -2.41
C LYS A 264 11.12 8.11 -1.63
N SER A 265 10.00 7.82 -2.30
CA SER A 265 8.69 7.79 -1.67
C SER A 265 7.74 6.91 -2.46
N VAL A 266 6.76 6.35 -1.75
CA VAL A 266 5.61 5.65 -2.33
C VAL A 266 4.35 6.17 -1.65
N GLU A 267 3.32 6.36 -2.44
CA GLU A 267 1.99 6.76 -2.04
C GLU A 267 0.98 5.79 -2.66
N VAL A 268 0.06 5.29 -1.84
CA VAL A 268 -1.09 4.49 -2.29
C VAL A 268 -2.35 5.26 -1.94
N SER A 269 -3.16 5.53 -2.95
CA SER A 269 -4.48 6.16 -2.85
C SER A 269 -5.55 5.17 -3.29
N VAL A 270 -6.48 4.85 -2.42
CA VAL A 270 -7.64 3.99 -2.72
C VAL A 270 -8.90 4.82 -2.70
N TYR A 271 -9.62 4.83 -3.82
CA TYR A 271 -10.88 5.56 -4.00
C TYR A 271 -12.07 4.60 -4.04
N TYR A 272 -13.13 4.95 -3.34
CA TYR A 272 -14.33 4.12 -3.24
C TYR A 272 -15.60 4.96 -3.07
N ARG A 273 -16.72 4.34 -3.44
CA ARG A 273 -18.05 4.87 -3.19
C ARG A 273 -18.70 4.19 -2.00
N LEU A 274 -19.46 4.99 -1.26
CA LEU A 274 -20.40 4.53 -0.24
C LEU A 274 -21.74 4.27 -0.92
N ALA A 275 -22.37 3.13 -0.67
CA ALA A 275 -23.65 2.73 -1.26
C ALA A 275 -24.66 2.33 -0.20
#